data_AF-A0ABD3M9Q0-F1
#
_entry.id   AF-A0ABD3M9Q0-F1
#
_cell.length_a   1.000
_cell.length_b   1.000
_cell.length_c   1.000
_cell.angle_alpha   90.00
_cell.angle_beta   90.00
_cell.angle_gamma   90.00
#
_symmetry.space_group_name_H-M   'P 1'
#
loop_
_entity.id
_entity.type
_entity.pdbx_description
1 polymer ?
#
loop_
_entity_poly.entity_id
_entity_poly.type
_entity_poly.pdbx_seq_one_letter_code
_entity_poly.pdbx_strand_id
1 'polypeptide(L)'
;MIILIIYTVTAYLSTGHAFNLPTSDCHRGHRSGMNNCQDRRRFIVQEIIPHAITLTTASSIILPTPAWADALLIDKSSPDIPAFKGDASDAKKRFQSAIKDVDSLIANYDEIAKSGGDNVRLYLGTQGVKSNMYGIVNVLKSLKEEADDIVEYTEALNEFEAYLFQADGAAYQSLFAEFSTAKITPESLLQIAKGDIVNMRKFMSELASQLGVDAR
;
A
#
# COMPACT_ATOMS: atom_id res chain seq x y z
N MET A 1 -49.40 -19.97 19.83
CA MET A 1 -48.40 -19.20 20.59
C MET A 1 -47.63 -18.36 19.58
N ILE A 2 -48.07 -17.12 19.36
CA ILE A 2 -47.52 -16.19 18.35
C ILE A 2 -46.89 -15.05 19.12
N ILE A 3 -45.57 -14.90 19.03
CA ILE A 3 -44.82 -13.82 19.68
C ILE A 3 -44.62 -12.73 18.62
N LEU A 4 -45.36 -11.64 18.77
CA LEU A 4 -45.22 -10.42 17.99
C LEU A 4 -44.14 -9.55 18.67
N ILE A 5 -42.95 -9.42 18.07
CA ILE A 5 -41.91 -8.50 18.55
C ILE A 5 -42.00 -7.23 17.71
N ILE A 6 -42.50 -6.16 18.33
CA ILE A 6 -42.56 -4.81 17.80
C ILE A 6 -41.16 -4.19 17.96
N TYR A 7 -40.49 -3.86 16.86
CA TYR A 7 -39.27 -3.05 16.88
C TYR A 7 -39.63 -1.56 16.73
N THR A 8 -39.41 -0.80 17.81
CA THR A 8 -39.45 0.65 17.84
C THR A 8 -38.20 1.24 17.19
N VAL A 9 -38.39 2.02 16.12
CA VAL A 9 -37.34 2.85 15.51
C VAL A 9 -37.29 4.18 16.26
N THR A 10 -36.25 4.40 17.06
CA THR A 10 -35.98 5.70 17.68
C THR A 10 -34.96 6.45 16.82
N ALA A 11 -35.44 7.44 16.08
CA ALA A 11 -34.59 8.41 15.37
C ALA A 11 -34.04 9.44 16.37
N TYR A 12 -32.71 9.51 16.50
CA TYR A 12 -32.05 10.63 17.17
C TYR A 12 -31.61 11.66 16.12
N LEU A 13 -32.37 12.76 16.06
CA LEU A 13 -31.91 14.05 15.55
C LEU A 13 -31.20 14.77 16.70
N SER A 14 -29.91 15.04 16.56
CA SER A 14 -29.19 15.97 17.44
C SER A 14 -28.28 16.86 16.62
N THR A 15 -28.80 18.08 16.37
CA THR A 15 -28.17 19.39 16.55
C THR A 15 -26.65 19.50 16.42
N GLY A 16 -26.24 20.41 15.54
CA GLY A 16 -24.87 20.73 15.25
C GLY A 16 -24.11 21.34 16.42
N HIS A 17 -22.82 21.04 16.43
CA HIS A 17 -21.82 21.84 17.13
C HIS A 17 -20.70 22.14 16.14
N ALA A 18 -20.51 23.43 15.89
CA ALA A 18 -19.37 23.96 15.16
C ALA A 18 -18.09 23.59 15.92
N PHE A 19 -17.24 22.76 15.30
CA PHE A 19 -15.89 22.55 15.76
C PHE A 19 -15.05 23.76 15.34
N ASN A 20 -14.76 24.63 16.32
CA ASN A 20 -13.71 25.64 16.20
C ASN A 20 -12.36 24.94 16.11
N LEU A 21 -11.66 25.14 14.98
CA LEU A 21 -10.25 24.80 14.83
C LEU A 21 -9.39 25.89 15.49
N PRO A 22 -8.32 25.53 16.22
CA PRO A 22 -7.38 26.51 16.76
C PRO A 22 -6.60 27.18 15.62
N THR A 23 -6.68 28.50 15.55
CA THR A 23 -5.78 29.35 14.77
C THR A 23 -4.41 29.34 15.45
N SER A 24 -3.40 28.76 14.79
CA SER A 24 -2.01 28.89 15.22
C SER A 24 -1.50 30.27 14.85
N ASP A 25 -1.39 31.15 15.85
CA ASP A 25 -0.70 32.44 15.77
C ASP A 25 0.81 32.21 15.59
N CYS A 26 1.34 32.54 14.41
CA CYS A 26 2.78 32.67 14.21
C CYS A 26 3.21 34.11 14.56
N HIS A 27 3.77 34.28 15.76
CA HIS A 27 4.40 35.52 16.18
C HIS A 27 5.63 35.85 15.31
N ARG A 28 5.66 37.10 14.84
CA ARG A 28 6.72 37.75 14.06
C ARG A 28 7.92 38.12 14.95
N GLY A 29 9.09 37.54 14.67
CA GLY A 29 10.39 37.94 15.24
C GLY A 29 11.52 37.75 14.21
N HIS A 30 12.25 38.83 13.92
CA HIS A 30 13.30 38.95 12.90
C HIS A 30 14.54 38.05 13.12
N ARG A 31 14.96 37.26 12.10
CA ARG A 31 16.30 37.32 11.43
C ARG A 31 16.51 36.13 10.46
N SER A 32 17.00 36.48 9.26
CA SER A 32 17.74 35.71 8.24
C SER A 32 17.51 34.20 8.03
N GLY A 33 17.13 33.87 6.79
CA GLY A 33 17.84 32.85 6.01
C GLY A 33 17.10 31.54 5.71
N MET A 34 16.70 31.40 4.44
CA MET A 34 16.47 30.16 3.67
C MET A 34 15.25 29.27 3.98
N ASN A 35 14.28 29.42 3.06
CA ASN A 35 13.61 28.38 2.27
C ASN A 35 12.67 27.34 2.93
N ASN A 36 11.45 27.37 2.39
CA ASN A 36 10.53 26.25 2.17
C ASN A 36 9.61 25.84 3.35
N CYS A 37 8.56 26.62 3.56
CA CYS A 37 7.32 26.14 4.18
C CYS A 37 6.15 26.46 3.26
N GLN A 38 5.65 25.40 2.60
CA GLN A 38 4.25 25.12 2.34
C GLN A 38 3.29 26.32 2.39
N ASP A 39 3.28 27.14 1.33
CA ASP A 39 2.15 28.04 1.11
C ASP A 39 1.85 28.20 -0.38
N ARG A 40 1.18 27.19 -0.93
CA ARG A 40 0.39 27.32 -2.15
C ARG A 40 -0.96 26.62 -1.98
N ARG A 41 -1.71 27.01 -0.96
CA ARG A 41 -3.17 26.91 -1.03
C ARG A 41 -3.67 27.91 -2.08
N ARG A 42 -3.76 27.45 -3.33
CA ARG A 42 -4.54 28.13 -4.38
C ARG A 42 -5.66 27.20 -4.81
N PHE A 43 -6.84 27.43 -4.26
CA PHE A 43 -8.08 27.06 -4.92
C PHE A 43 -8.22 27.96 -6.15
N ILE A 44 -8.02 27.39 -7.33
CA ILE A 44 -8.36 28.04 -8.59
C ILE A 44 -9.69 27.45 -9.05
N VAL A 45 -10.72 28.29 -8.97
CA VAL A 45 -11.93 28.20 -9.77
C VAL A 45 -11.52 28.64 -11.18
N GLN A 46 -11.57 27.74 -12.17
CA GLN A 46 -11.60 28.20 -13.56
C GLN A 46 -12.27 27.19 -14.52
N GLU A 47 -13.30 27.75 -15.14
CA GLU A 47 -14.04 27.50 -16.37
C GLU A 47 -13.89 26.23 -17.22
N ILE A 48 -15.08 25.80 -17.65
CA ILE A 48 -15.43 24.71 -18.55
C ILE A 48 -15.24 25.19 -20.00
N ILE A 49 -14.47 24.45 -20.81
CA ILE A 49 -14.57 24.51 -22.27
C ILE A 49 -14.52 23.07 -22.83
N PRO A 50 -15.50 22.62 -23.62
CA PRO A 50 -15.51 21.28 -24.22
C PRO A 50 -14.74 21.30 -25.55
N HIS A 51 -13.75 20.41 -25.72
CA HIS A 51 -13.14 20.16 -27.04
C HIS A 51 -13.15 18.67 -27.38
N ALA A 52 -13.91 18.41 -28.44
CA ALA A 52 -13.98 17.30 -29.38
C ALA A 52 -13.07 16.05 -29.18
N ILE A 53 -13.77 14.92 -29.08
CA ILE A 53 -13.28 13.56 -29.26
C ILE A 53 -12.83 13.35 -30.71
N THR A 54 -11.63 12.83 -30.93
CA THR A 54 -11.24 12.19 -32.21
C THR A 54 -10.74 10.78 -31.94
N LEU A 55 -11.51 9.79 -32.40
CA LEU A 55 -11.10 8.39 -32.49
C LEU A 55 -9.99 8.27 -33.53
N THR A 56 -8.87 7.65 -33.16
CA THR A 56 -7.93 7.06 -34.13
C THR A 56 -7.81 5.57 -33.85
N THR A 57 -8.01 4.81 -34.91
CA THR A 57 -8.09 3.35 -34.98
C THR A 57 -6.70 2.71 -34.91
N ALA A 58 -6.67 1.53 -34.28
CA ALA A 58 -5.50 0.75 -33.92
C ALA A 58 -4.63 0.27 -35.10
N SER A 59 -3.33 0.15 -34.84
CA SER A 59 -2.46 -0.81 -35.52
C SER A 59 -1.70 -1.59 -34.45
N SER A 60 -2.14 -2.82 -34.20
CA SER A 60 -1.56 -3.73 -33.22
C SER A 60 -0.31 -4.38 -33.82
N ILE A 61 0.86 -3.89 -33.44
CA ILE A 61 2.11 -4.61 -33.67
C ILE A 61 2.14 -5.73 -32.63
N ILE A 62 1.96 -6.98 -33.08
CA ILE A 62 2.18 -8.16 -32.25
C ILE A 62 3.70 -8.28 -32.05
N LEU A 63 4.20 -7.66 -30.99
CA LEU A 63 5.52 -7.95 -30.47
C LEU A 63 5.47 -9.30 -29.73
N PRO A 64 6.45 -10.19 -29.92
CA PRO A 64 6.57 -11.37 -29.08
C PRO A 64 6.73 -10.92 -27.64
N THR A 65 5.74 -11.23 -26.81
CA THR A 65 5.83 -11.08 -25.37
C THR A 65 7.00 -11.95 -24.89
N PRO A 66 7.97 -11.37 -24.17
CA PRO A 66 9.03 -12.18 -23.59
C PRO A 66 8.41 -13.12 -22.54
N ALA A 67 8.86 -14.37 -22.52
CA ALA A 67 8.30 -15.48 -21.74
C ALA A 67 8.31 -15.30 -20.19
N TRP A 68 8.71 -14.13 -19.68
CA TRP A 68 8.49 -13.76 -18.28
C TRP A 68 7.09 -13.18 -18.02
N ALA A 69 6.33 -12.83 -19.07
CA ALA A 69 4.99 -12.29 -18.92
C ALA A 69 3.98 -13.34 -18.40
N ASP A 70 4.21 -14.63 -18.60
CA ASP A 70 3.36 -15.69 -18.03
C ASP A 70 3.66 -16.00 -16.55
N ALA A 71 4.72 -15.42 -15.97
CA ALA A 71 5.04 -15.52 -14.54
C ALA A 71 4.40 -14.39 -13.69
N LEU A 72 3.57 -13.53 -14.30
CA LEU A 72 3.22 -12.21 -13.77
C LEU A 72 2.12 -12.14 -12.71
N LEU A 73 1.47 -13.25 -12.44
CA LEU A 73 0.58 -13.36 -11.30
C LEU A 73 1.16 -14.46 -10.44
N ILE A 74 1.24 -14.23 -9.13
CA ILE A 74 1.20 -15.34 -8.18
C ILE A 74 0.09 -16.24 -8.67
N ASP A 75 0.48 -17.36 -9.29
CA ASP A 75 -0.42 -18.12 -10.13
C ASP A 75 -1.61 -18.50 -9.25
N LYS A 76 -2.82 -18.34 -9.76
CA LYS A 76 -3.98 -18.83 -9.02
C LYS A 76 -3.87 -20.34 -8.79
N SER A 77 -2.96 -21.05 -9.44
CA SER A 77 -2.60 -22.44 -9.14
C SER A 77 -1.54 -22.63 -8.03
N SER A 78 -0.82 -21.58 -7.61
CA SER A 78 0.20 -21.67 -6.55
C SER A 78 -0.42 -22.19 -5.25
N PRO A 79 0.25 -23.13 -4.54
CA PRO A 79 -0.27 -23.69 -3.32
C PRO A 79 -0.41 -22.61 -2.24
N ASP A 80 -1.47 -22.72 -1.46
CA ASP A 80 -1.69 -21.85 -0.32
C ASP A 80 -0.54 -21.98 0.68
N ILE A 81 -0.05 -20.85 1.17
CA ILE A 81 1.01 -20.84 2.15
C ILE A 81 0.40 -20.88 3.55
N PRO A 82 0.72 -21.89 4.36
CA PRO A 82 0.19 -21.97 5.72
C PRO A 82 0.63 -20.79 6.58
N ALA A 83 -0.17 -20.50 7.60
CA ALA A 83 0.24 -19.59 8.67
C ALA A 83 1.56 -20.08 9.29
N PHE A 84 2.46 -19.14 9.54
CA PHE A 84 3.80 -19.45 10.02
C PHE A 84 3.77 -20.15 11.39
N LYS A 85 4.42 -21.32 11.48
CA LYS A 85 4.61 -22.12 12.70
C LYS A 85 6.02 -22.74 12.77
N GLY A 86 6.96 -22.19 11.99
CA GLY A 86 8.33 -22.71 11.88
C GLY A 86 9.27 -22.17 12.95
N ASP A 87 10.51 -22.62 12.91
CA ASP A 87 11.60 -22.08 13.73
C ASP A 87 12.24 -20.83 13.09
N ALA A 88 13.27 -20.26 13.73
CA ALA A 88 13.98 -19.08 13.23
C ALA A 88 14.60 -19.30 11.83
N SER A 89 15.04 -20.51 11.50
CA SER A 89 15.60 -20.83 10.19
C SER A 89 14.53 -20.77 9.10
N ASP A 90 13.35 -21.35 9.38
CA ASP A 90 12.21 -21.29 8.48
C ASP A 90 11.67 -19.86 8.33
N ALA A 91 11.69 -19.07 9.42
CA ALA A 91 11.33 -17.65 9.37
C ALA A 91 12.26 -16.84 8.46
N LYS A 92 13.59 -17.04 8.56
CA LYS A 92 14.57 -16.35 7.69
C LYS A 92 14.36 -16.74 6.22
N LYS A 93 14.13 -18.02 5.90
CA LYS A 93 13.82 -18.47 4.52
C LYS A 93 12.52 -17.87 3.98
N ARG A 94 11.50 -17.80 4.83
CA ARG A 94 10.22 -17.18 4.50
C ARG A 94 10.40 -15.70 4.19
N PHE A 95 11.20 -15.00 5.00
CA PHE A 95 11.51 -13.60 4.77
C PHE A 95 12.30 -13.38 3.48
N GLN A 96 13.30 -14.21 3.17
CA GLN A 96 14.00 -14.15 1.87
C GLN A 96 13.06 -14.35 0.68
N SER A 97 12.10 -15.26 0.81
CA SER A 97 11.10 -15.50 -0.24
C SER A 97 10.16 -14.30 -0.39
N ALA A 98 9.79 -13.66 0.73
CA ALA A 98 8.99 -12.44 0.74
C ALA A 98 9.72 -11.26 0.06
N ILE A 99 11.04 -11.13 0.26
CA ILE A 99 11.86 -10.13 -0.44
C ILE A 99 11.73 -10.31 -1.96
N LYS A 100 11.84 -11.55 -2.46
CA LYS A 100 11.73 -11.87 -3.88
C LYS A 100 10.35 -11.57 -4.45
N ASP A 101 9.29 -11.81 -3.67
CA ASP A 101 7.92 -11.47 -4.08
C ASP A 101 7.75 -9.96 -4.21
N VAL A 102 8.32 -9.17 -3.29
CA VAL A 102 8.30 -7.70 -3.36
C VAL A 102 9.15 -7.19 -4.51
N ASP A 103 10.32 -7.75 -4.77
CA ASP A 103 11.16 -7.38 -5.91
C ASP A 103 10.46 -7.69 -7.23
N SER A 104 9.76 -8.82 -7.31
CA SER A 104 8.93 -9.20 -8.45
C SER A 104 7.74 -8.24 -8.64
N LEU A 105 7.10 -7.82 -7.54
CA LEU A 105 6.03 -6.81 -7.56
C LEU A 105 6.55 -5.47 -8.07
N ILE A 106 7.70 -5.00 -7.61
CA ILE A 106 8.29 -3.72 -8.03
C ILE A 106 8.67 -3.75 -9.51
N ALA A 107 9.34 -4.82 -9.95
CA ALA A 107 9.79 -4.96 -11.33
C ALA A 107 8.64 -4.98 -12.34
N ASN A 108 7.50 -5.53 -11.93
CA ASN A 108 6.34 -5.76 -12.80
C ASN A 108 5.12 -4.92 -12.43
N TYR A 109 5.32 -3.88 -11.61
CA TYR A 109 4.24 -3.16 -10.94
C TYR A 109 3.19 -2.64 -11.92
N ASP A 110 3.64 -2.03 -13.02
CA ASP A 110 2.75 -1.38 -13.98
C ASP A 110 1.87 -2.38 -14.74
N GLU A 111 2.29 -3.65 -14.83
CA GLU A 111 1.47 -4.71 -15.42
C GLU A 111 0.49 -5.30 -14.39
N ILE A 112 0.97 -5.55 -13.17
CA ILE A 112 0.15 -6.06 -12.05
C ILE A 112 -0.99 -5.09 -11.72
N ALA A 113 -0.69 -3.79 -11.69
CA ALA A 113 -1.63 -2.74 -11.30
C ALA A 113 -2.74 -2.49 -12.34
N LYS A 114 -2.55 -2.87 -13.62
CA LYS A 114 -3.59 -2.74 -14.67
C LYS A 114 -4.86 -3.51 -14.34
N SER A 115 -4.73 -4.62 -13.62
CA SER A 115 -5.85 -5.45 -13.21
C SER A 115 -6.48 -4.98 -11.89
N GLY A 116 -6.12 -3.78 -11.41
CA GLY A 116 -6.65 -3.15 -10.21
C GLY A 116 -5.84 -3.44 -8.93
N GLY A 117 -6.17 -2.70 -7.86
CA GLY A 117 -5.45 -2.75 -6.59
C GLY A 117 -5.48 -4.10 -5.88
N ASP A 118 -6.47 -4.96 -6.14
CA ASP A 118 -6.54 -6.28 -5.52
C ASP A 118 -5.34 -7.17 -5.90
N ASN A 119 -4.80 -7.04 -7.12
CA ASN A 119 -3.61 -7.81 -7.50
C ASN A 119 -2.37 -7.33 -6.75
N VAL A 120 -2.24 -6.02 -6.51
CA VAL A 120 -1.17 -5.49 -5.65
C VAL A 120 -1.30 -6.07 -4.23
N ARG A 121 -2.52 -6.13 -3.69
CA ARG A 121 -2.81 -6.68 -2.35
C ARG A 121 -2.55 -8.18 -2.24
N LEU A 122 -2.72 -8.94 -3.34
CA LEU A 122 -2.32 -10.36 -3.40
C LEU A 122 -0.81 -10.53 -3.19
N TYR A 123 0.01 -9.69 -3.84
CA TYR A 123 1.46 -9.71 -3.65
C TYR A 123 1.89 -9.20 -2.27
N LEU A 124 1.20 -8.20 -1.72
CA LEU A 124 1.42 -7.73 -0.35
C LEU A 124 1.00 -8.76 0.72
N GLY A 125 0.33 -9.85 0.32
CA GLY A 125 -0.11 -10.91 1.25
C GLY A 125 -1.20 -10.45 2.23
N THR A 126 -1.83 -9.31 1.96
CA THR A 126 -2.97 -8.77 2.71
C THR A 126 -4.30 -9.31 2.16
N GLN A 127 -4.29 -9.75 0.91
CA GLN A 127 -5.36 -10.50 0.27
C GLN A 127 -4.85 -11.90 -0.11
N GLY A 128 -5.62 -12.93 0.23
CA GLY A 128 -5.24 -14.32 -0.04
C GLY A 128 -4.04 -14.81 0.79
N VAL A 129 -3.53 -15.99 0.44
CA VAL A 129 -2.50 -16.70 1.22
C VAL A 129 -1.35 -17.21 0.36
N LYS A 130 -1.23 -16.73 -0.88
CA LYS A 130 -0.28 -17.27 -1.87
C LYS A 130 1.04 -16.52 -1.93
N SER A 131 1.10 -15.30 -1.43
CA SER A 131 2.34 -14.52 -1.33
C SER A 131 3.15 -14.94 -0.11
N ASN A 132 4.47 -14.88 -0.23
CA ASN A 132 5.36 -15.03 0.91
C ASN A 132 5.23 -13.89 1.94
N MET A 133 4.60 -12.79 1.54
CA MET A 133 4.22 -11.70 2.43
C MET A 133 3.03 -12.05 3.36
N TYR A 134 2.29 -13.13 3.09
CA TYR A 134 1.19 -13.54 3.98
C TYR A 134 1.71 -13.83 5.39
N GLY A 135 1.20 -13.08 6.36
CA GLY A 135 1.60 -13.18 7.77
C GLY A 135 3.03 -12.71 8.08
N ILE A 136 3.70 -12.00 7.16
CA ILE A 136 5.13 -11.66 7.27
C ILE A 136 5.47 -10.86 8.53
N VAL A 137 4.57 -10.01 9.00
CA VAL A 137 4.74 -9.24 10.23
C VAL A 137 4.98 -10.16 11.43
N ASN A 138 4.25 -11.28 11.51
CA ASN A 138 4.42 -12.26 12.59
C ASN A 138 5.74 -13.02 12.46
N VAL A 139 6.16 -13.32 11.22
CA VAL A 139 7.45 -13.93 10.92
C VAL A 139 8.59 -13.02 11.41
N LEU A 140 8.55 -11.74 11.04
CA LEU A 140 9.55 -10.76 11.44
C LEU A 140 9.55 -10.54 12.96
N LYS A 141 8.38 -10.50 13.61
CA LYS A 141 8.31 -10.42 15.08
C LYS A 141 8.97 -11.62 15.77
N SER A 142 8.87 -12.82 15.19
CA SER A 142 9.52 -14.02 15.74
C SER A 142 11.05 -14.02 15.59
N LEU A 143 11.59 -13.21 14.67
CA LEU A 143 13.02 -13.09 14.40
C LEU A 143 13.73 -12.02 15.24
N LYS A 144 13.00 -11.30 16.10
CA LYS A 144 13.55 -10.17 16.87
C LYS A 144 14.75 -10.57 17.74
N GLU A 145 14.72 -11.75 18.35
CA GLU A 145 15.80 -12.25 19.22
C GLU A 145 17.04 -12.69 18.44
N GLU A 146 16.94 -12.82 17.11
CA GLU A 146 18.03 -13.20 16.20
C GLU A 146 18.72 -12.00 15.55
N ALA A 147 18.28 -10.78 15.89
CA ALA A 147 18.82 -9.55 15.33
C ALA A 147 20.11 -9.12 16.03
N ASP A 148 21.08 -8.63 15.25
CA ASP A 148 22.35 -8.10 15.76
C ASP A 148 22.12 -6.87 16.66
N ASP A 149 21.27 -5.93 16.22
CA ASP A 149 20.77 -4.81 17.03
C ASP A 149 19.24 -4.84 17.11
N ILE A 150 18.72 -5.19 18.29
CA ILE A 150 17.29 -5.30 18.57
C ILE A 150 16.57 -3.95 18.43
N VAL A 151 17.22 -2.84 18.77
CA VAL A 151 16.63 -1.49 18.71
C VAL A 151 16.46 -1.10 17.25
N GLU A 152 17.55 -1.17 16.47
CA GLU A 152 17.54 -0.86 15.04
C GLU A 152 16.57 -1.77 14.28
N TYR A 153 16.55 -3.07 14.60
CA TYR A 153 15.60 -4.03 14.04
C TYR A 153 14.15 -3.64 14.35
N THR A 154 13.85 -3.23 15.59
CA THR A 154 12.49 -2.86 15.99
C THR A 154 12.05 -1.57 15.28
N GLU A 155 12.94 -0.60 15.11
CA GLU A 155 12.66 0.63 14.36
C GLU A 155 12.38 0.33 12.88
N ALA A 156 13.25 -0.45 12.22
CA ALA A 156 13.05 -0.88 10.84
C ALA A 156 11.77 -1.70 10.66
N LEU A 157 11.42 -2.55 11.63
CA LEU A 157 10.17 -3.33 11.60
C LEU A 157 8.93 -2.44 11.70
N ASN A 158 8.96 -1.41 12.55
CA ASN A 158 7.84 -0.47 12.68
C ASN A 158 7.64 0.33 11.40
N GLU A 159 8.72 0.79 10.77
CA GLU A 159 8.66 1.49 9.49
C GLU A 159 8.18 0.56 8.36
N PHE A 160 8.70 -0.67 8.30
CA PHE A 160 8.21 -1.70 7.38
C PHE A 160 6.69 -1.91 7.53
N GLU A 161 6.19 -2.07 8.76
CA GLU A 161 4.76 -2.23 9.03
C GLU A 161 3.96 -1.01 8.56
N ALA A 162 4.44 0.20 8.84
CA ALA A 162 3.78 1.43 8.42
C ALA A 162 3.62 1.52 6.90
N TYR A 163 4.70 1.29 6.14
CA TYR A 163 4.64 1.33 4.68
C TYR A 163 3.82 0.18 4.09
N LEU A 164 3.85 -1.02 4.68
CA LEU A 164 3.00 -2.14 4.26
C LEU A 164 1.50 -1.77 4.35
N PHE A 165 1.08 -1.18 5.47
CA PHE A 165 -0.33 -0.78 5.65
C PHE A 165 -0.72 0.43 4.80
N GLN A 166 0.19 1.37 4.56
CA GLN A 166 -0.06 2.49 3.64
C GLN A 166 -0.22 2.00 2.20
N ALA A 167 0.67 1.10 1.75
CA ALA A 167 0.59 0.49 0.43
C ALA A 167 -0.73 -0.30 0.23
N ASP A 168 -1.11 -1.14 1.20
CA ASP A 168 -2.38 -1.88 1.16
C ASP A 168 -3.58 -0.94 1.16
N GLY A 169 -3.57 0.10 2.01
CA GLY A 169 -4.63 1.08 2.09
C GLY A 169 -4.83 1.84 0.79
N ALA A 170 -3.74 2.29 0.16
CA ALA A 170 -3.80 2.98 -1.14
C ALA A 170 -4.27 2.04 -2.26
N ALA A 171 -3.76 0.81 -2.30
CA ALA A 171 -4.20 -0.20 -3.27
C ALA A 171 -5.69 -0.54 -3.08
N TYR A 172 -6.16 -0.71 -1.85
CA TYR A 172 -7.58 -0.95 -1.56
C TYR A 172 -8.46 0.23 -1.97
N GLN A 173 -8.06 1.46 -1.64
CA GLN A 173 -8.81 2.66 -2.01
C GLN A 173 -8.95 2.81 -3.53
N SER A 174 -7.95 2.38 -4.31
CA SER A 174 -7.99 2.47 -5.78
C SER A 174 -9.20 1.74 -6.37
N LEU A 175 -9.71 0.69 -5.71
CA LEU A 175 -10.85 -0.12 -6.16
C LEU A 175 -12.19 0.64 -6.11
N PHE A 176 -12.26 1.72 -5.32
CA PHE A 176 -13.49 2.48 -5.11
C PHE A 176 -13.41 3.91 -5.65
N ALA A 177 -12.22 4.34 -6.08
CA ALA A 177 -12.00 5.70 -6.55
C ALA A 177 -12.78 6.03 -7.84
N GLU A 178 -13.06 5.05 -8.71
CA GLU A 178 -13.87 5.24 -9.92
C GLU A 178 -15.30 5.70 -9.65
N PHE A 179 -15.84 5.37 -8.47
CA PHE A 179 -17.21 5.70 -8.08
C PHE A 179 -17.29 6.92 -7.16
N SER A 180 -16.14 7.54 -6.88
CA SER A 180 -16.02 8.70 -6.00
C SER A 180 -16.01 10.00 -6.80
N THR A 181 -16.65 11.04 -6.26
CA THR A 181 -16.58 12.41 -6.81
C THR A 181 -15.29 13.14 -6.39
N ALA A 182 -14.39 12.46 -5.67
CA ALA A 182 -13.13 12.99 -5.21
C ALA A 182 -12.13 13.21 -6.36
N LYS A 183 -11.22 14.18 -6.22
CA LYS A 183 -10.15 14.50 -7.19
C LYS A 183 -9.08 13.41 -7.36
N ILE A 184 -9.19 12.32 -6.60
CA ILE A 184 -8.19 11.27 -6.56
C ILE A 184 -8.60 10.16 -7.52
N THR A 185 -7.71 9.79 -8.45
CA THR A 185 -8.00 8.74 -9.43
C THR A 185 -7.43 7.39 -8.95
N PRO A 186 -7.97 6.25 -9.42
CA PRO A 186 -7.41 4.93 -9.13
C PRO A 186 -5.91 4.86 -9.44
N GLU A 187 -5.48 5.43 -10.57
CA GLU A 187 -4.08 5.43 -10.98
C GLU A 187 -3.21 6.21 -10.01
N SER A 188 -3.68 7.35 -9.52
CA SER A 188 -2.93 8.16 -8.55
C SER A 188 -2.74 7.41 -7.22
N LEU A 189 -3.74 6.63 -6.78
CA LEU A 189 -3.64 5.79 -5.59
C LEU A 189 -2.69 4.61 -5.79
N LEU A 190 -2.69 4.00 -6.98
CA LEU A 190 -1.73 2.95 -7.33
C LEU A 190 -0.29 3.49 -7.39
N GLN A 191 -0.09 4.74 -7.84
CA GLN A 191 1.24 5.36 -7.77
C GLN A 191 1.69 5.63 -6.33
N ILE A 192 0.77 6.02 -5.43
CA ILE A 192 1.07 6.13 -4.00
C ILE A 192 1.48 4.77 -3.44
N ALA A 193 0.69 3.72 -3.70
CA ALA A 193 1.00 2.36 -3.28
C ALA A 193 2.38 1.90 -3.79
N LYS A 194 2.73 2.18 -5.05
CA LYS A 194 4.06 1.90 -5.61
C LYS A 194 5.18 2.58 -4.81
N GLY A 195 5.01 3.85 -4.48
CA GLY A 195 5.97 4.61 -3.67
C GLY A 195 6.18 3.98 -2.30
N ASP A 196 5.10 3.60 -1.63
CA ASP A 196 5.14 2.96 -0.31
C ASP A 196 5.78 1.57 -0.38
N ILE A 197 5.51 0.79 -1.42
CA ILE A 197 6.17 -0.53 -1.64
C ILE A 197 7.69 -0.38 -1.81
N VAL A 198 8.14 0.64 -2.56
CA VAL A 198 9.57 0.90 -2.73
C VAL A 198 10.21 1.30 -1.39
N ASN A 199 9.52 2.08 -0.56
CA ASN A 199 10.03 2.40 0.78
C ASN A 199 10.02 1.19 1.71
N MET A 200 8.95 0.39 1.72
CA MET A 200 8.86 -0.88 2.43
C MET A 200 10.04 -1.79 2.10
N ARG A 201 10.42 -1.89 0.82
CA ARG A 201 11.55 -2.70 0.36
C ARG A 201 12.90 -2.26 0.93
N LYS A 202 13.08 -0.96 1.21
CA LYS A 202 14.30 -0.44 1.86
C LYS A 202 14.41 -0.99 3.28
N PHE A 203 13.33 -0.93 4.05
CA PHE A 203 13.30 -1.49 5.40
C PHE A 203 13.44 -3.01 5.41
N MET A 204 12.98 -3.73 4.37
CA MET A 204 13.30 -5.15 4.22
C MET A 204 14.80 -5.41 4.07
N SER A 205 15.55 -4.52 3.39
CA SER A 205 17.02 -4.64 3.33
C SER A 205 17.68 -4.38 4.68
N GLU A 206 17.19 -3.40 5.45
CA GLU A 206 17.69 -3.10 6.79
C GLU A 206 17.44 -4.28 7.75
N LEU A 207 16.22 -4.83 7.75
CA LEU A 207 15.87 -6.02 8.50
C LEU A 207 16.73 -7.23 8.10
N ALA A 208 16.97 -7.43 6.80
CA ALA A 208 17.82 -8.53 6.32
C ALA A 208 19.27 -8.39 6.76
N SER A 209 19.80 -7.15 6.78
CA SER A 209 21.12 -6.84 7.30
C SER A 209 21.25 -7.24 8.77
N GLN A 210 20.28 -6.86 9.60
CA GLN A 210 20.27 -7.18 11.04
C GLN A 210 20.14 -8.67 11.33
N LEU A 211 19.61 -9.46 10.40
CA LEU A 211 19.39 -10.91 10.57
C LEU A 211 20.50 -11.77 9.96
N GLY A 212 21.49 -11.15 9.31
CA GLY A 212 22.52 -11.85 8.53
C GLY A 212 21.96 -12.59 7.31
N VAL A 213 20.86 -12.09 6.74
CA VAL A 213 20.12 -12.71 5.65
C VAL A 213 20.48 -12.02 4.34
N ASP A 214 20.76 -12.80 3.28
CA ASP A 214 21.01 -12.21 1.96
C ASP A 214 19.72 -11.58 1.40
N ALA A 215 19.81 -10.30 1.04
CA ALA A 215 18.73 -9.47 0.53
C ALA A 215 18.75 -9.32 -1.00
N ARG A 216 19.60 -10.09 -1.69
CA ARG A 216 19.83 -10.05 -3.14
C ARG A 216 19.16 -11.20 -3.91
#